data_AF-A0A9P7AKF9-F1
#
_entry.id   AF-A0A9P7AKF9-F1
#
_cell.length_a   1.000
_cell.length_b   1.000
_cell.length_c   1.000
_cell.angle_alpha   90.00
_cell.angle_beta   90.00
_cell.angle_gamma   90.00
#
_symmetry.space_group_name_H-M   'P 1'
#
loop_
_entity.id
_entity.type
_entity.pdbx_description
1 polymer ?
#
loop_
_entity_poly.entity_id
_entity_poly.type
_entity_poly.pdbx_seq_one_letter_code
_entity_poly.pdbx_strand_id
1 'polypeptide(L)'
;MAPSEFADPPVCAVCSQRQSGSMEVVISADPGAPCPRIILDALRITDAFIIRKCIVQRVSVSFTFKIKNLDGVMLDKAGIVEDSPDSTTMNVCADCLTALSKENSVPCFALANGLYRGEVPTYFEDLTWVEEKICAIYSTTAHVTRLFQSSDPLQLKVFHGNVCAHDMNVVSTASKYRRSMSSYYNYS
;
A
#
# COMPACT_ATOMS: atom_id res chain seq x y z
N MET A 1 -17.58 31.06 -9.00
CA MET A 1 -17.49 29.63 -8.62
C MET A 1 -16.03 29.25 -8.74
N ALA A 2 -15.35 29.15 -7.59
CA ALA A 2 -13.99 28.62 -7.57
C ALA A 2 -14.04 27.15 -8.06
N PRO A 3 -13.05 26.68 -8.83
CA PRO A 3 -12.94 25.27 -9.11
C PRO A 3 -12.82 24.57 -7.75
N SER A 4 -13.72 23.63 -7.47
CA SER A 4 -13.56 22.72 -6.34
C SER A 4 -12.17 22.12 -6.46
N GLU A 5 -11.29 22.41 -5.50
CA GLU A 5 -9.98 21.79 -5.38
C GLU A 5 -10.16 20.29 -5.58
N PHE A 6 -9.38 19.72 -6.50
CA PHE A 6 -9.29 18.27 -6.66
C PHE A 6 -8.62 17.71 -5.40
N ALA A 7 -9.39 17.58 -4.32
CA ALA A 7 -8.91 17.01 -3.08
C ALA A 7 -8.52 15.56 -3.34
N ASP A 8 -7.30 15.19 -2.94
CA ASP A 8 -6.84 13.81 -3.07
C ASP A 8 -7.78 12.88 -2.29
N PRO A 9 -8.14 11.72 -2.85
CA PRO A 9 -8.97 10.77 -2.13
C PRO A 9 -8.25 10.28 -0.87
N PRO A 10 -9.01 9.97 0.20
CA PRO A 10 -8.44 9.45 1.44
C PRO A 10 -7.73 8.12 1.19
N VAL A 11 -6.68 7.88 1.98
CA VAL A 11 -5.91 6.63 1.98
C VAL A 11 -6.61 5.62 2.88
N CYS A 12 -6.80 4.40 2.39
CA CYS A 12 -7.29 3.30 3.22
C CYS A 12 -6.20 2.84 4.21
N ALA A 13 -6.50 2.85 5.52
CA ALA A 13 -5.57 2.43 6.57
C ALA A 13 -5.16 0.94 6.46
N VAL A 14 -5.93 0.11 5.76
CA VAL A 14 -5.69 -1.34 5.70
C VAL A 14 -4.87 -1.76 4.49
N CYS A 15 -5.15 -1.16 3.32
CA CYS A 15 -4.49 -1.50 2.06
C CYS A 15 -3.59 -0.41 1.48
N SER A 16 -3.43 0.71 2.21
CA SER A 16 -2.66 1.92 1.80
C SER A 16 -3.03 2.50 0.44
N GLN A 17 -4.19 2.14 -0.13
CA GLN A 17 -4.63 2.67 -1.42
C GLN A 17 -5.51 3.90 -1.25
N ARG A 18 -5.26 4.91 -2.08
CA ARG A 18 -6.17 6.04 -2.27
C ARG A 18 -7.36 5.61 -3.12
N GLN A 19 -8.57 5.73 -2.57
CA GLN A 19 -9.81 5.35 -3.24
C GLN A 19 -10.96 6.32 -2.89
N SER A 20 -11.78 6.66 -3.88
CA SER A 20 -13.04 7.38 -3.67
C SER A 20 -14.07 6.47 -2.99
N GLY A 21 -14.81 6.97 -2.00
CA GLY A 21 -15.82 6.19 -1.29
C GLY A 21 -15.29 5.36 -0.12
N SER A 22 -14.15 5.76 0.45
CA SER A 22 -13.70 5.21 1.73
C SER A 22 -14.69 5.56 2.85
N MET A 23 -14.88 4.64 3.79
CA MET A 23 -15.74 4.82 4.95
C MET A 23 -14.88 5.13 6.18
N GLU A 24 -15.34 6.08 7.00
CA GLU A 24 -14.73 6.40 8.28
C GLU A 24 -15.21 5.41 9.35
N VAL A 25 -14.25 4.80 10.03
CA VAL A 25 -14.47 3.84 11.11
C VAL A 25 -13.87 4.42 12.38
N VAL A 26 -14.71 4.68 13.37
CA VAL A 26 -14.25 5.14 14.68
C VAL A 26 -13.93 3.94 15.56
N ILE A 27 -12.69 3.90 16.05
CA ILE A 27 -12.21 2.92 17.03
C ILE A 27 -12.00 3.64 18.36
N SER A 28 -12.80 3.28 19.35
CA SER A 28 -12.65 3.74 20.72
C SER A 28 -11.92 2.71 21.57
N ALA A 29 -11.21 3.18 22.60
CA ALA A 29 -10.65 2.32 23.63
C ALA A 29 -11.74 1.67 24.51
N ASP A 30 -12.93 2.28 24.58
CA ASP A 30 -14.04 1.80 25.41
C ASP A 30 -14.77 0.60 24.77
N PRO A 31 -14.88 -0.54 25.48
CA PRO A 31 -15.54 -1.74 24.98
C PRO A 31 -17.08 -1.62 24.90
N GLY A 32 -17.66 -0.53 25.40
CA GLY A 32 -19.11 -0.29 25.42
C GLY A 32 -19.62 0.61 24.29
N ALA A 33 -18.75 1.17 23.46
CA ALA A 33 -19.16 1.99 22.32
C ALA A 33 -19.72 1.11 21.18
N PRO A 34 -20.70 1.61 20.41
CA PRO A 34 -21.18 0.94 19.21
C PRO A 34 -20.14 1.06 18.09
N CYS A 35 -19.01 0.37 18.23
CA CYS A 35 -18.05 0.23 17.15
C CYS A 35 -18.59 -0.76 16.12
N PRO A 36 -18.34 -0.54 14.82
CA PRO A 36 -18.54 -1.58 13.82
C PRO A 36 -17.77 -2.84 14.25
N ARG A 37 -18.37 -4.04 14.10
CA ARG A 37 -17.71 -5.33 14.39
C ARG A 37 -16.57 -5.59 13.39
N ILE A 38 -15.49 -4.85 13.50
CA ILE A 38 -14.29 -5.00 12.69
C ILE A 38 -13.29 -5.81 13.50
N ILE A 39 -12.87 -6.93 12.95
CA ILE A 39 -11.93 -7.83 13.61
C ILE A 39 -10.53 -7.50 13.09
N LEU A 40 -9.74 -6.80 13.89
CA LEU A 40 -8.36 -6.42 13.55
C LEU A 40 -7.33 -7.50 13.87
N ASP A 41 -7.71 -8.59 14.56
CA ASP A 41 -6.77 -9.64 14.95
C ASP A 41 -6.09 -10.31 13.75
N ALA A 42 -6.79 -10.40 12.61
CA ALA A 42 -6.24 -10.91 11.36
C ALA A 42 -5.12 -10.02 10.79
N LEU A 43 -5.07 -8.74 11.18
CA LEU A 43 -4.06 -7.76 10.73
C LEU A 43 -2.87 -7.65 11.68
N ARG A 44 -2.80 -8.44 12.76
CA ARG A 44 -1.67 -8.44 13.69
C ARG A 44 -0.38 -8.83 12.96
N ILE A 45 0.69 -8.11 13.26
CA ILE A 45 2.01 -8.37 12.68
C ILE A 45 2.51 -9.71 13.22
N THR A 46 2.68 -10.70 12.34
CA THR A 46 3.23 -12.03 12.66
C THR A 46 4.69 -12.19 12.26
N ASP A 47 5.18 -11.35 11.34
CA ASP A 47 6.53 -11.45 10.79
C ASP A 47 7.59 -11.02 11.83
N ALA A 48 8.47 -11.95 12.19
CA ALA A 48 9.51 -11.74 13.19
C ALA A 48 10.54 -10.66 12.79
N PHE A 49 10.82 -10.48 11.50
CA PHE A 49 11.72 -9.43 11.02
C PHE A 49 11.07 -8.05 11.19
N ILE A 50 9.80 -7.91 10.82
CA ILE A 50 9.03 -6.66 11.00
C ILE A 50 8.88 -6.35 12.48
N ILE A 51 8.52 -7.34 13.31
CA ILE A 51 8.45 -7.17 14.77
C ILE A 51 9.80 -6.71 15.30
N ARG A 52 10.90 -7.37 14.92
CA ARG A 52 12.22 -7.00 15.43
C ARG A 52 12.64 -5.60 14.99
N LYS A 53 12.44 -5.23 13.72
CA LYS A 53 12.92 -3.95 13.16
C LYS A 53 12.01 -2.77 13.48
N CYS A 54 10.72 -2.91 13.23
CA CYS A 54 9.75 -1.83 13.38
C CYS A 54 9.29 -1.71 14.84
N ILE A 55 9.02 -2.83 15.54
CA ILE A 55 8.42 -2.78 16.88
C ILE A 55 9.49 -2.79 17.99
N VAL A 56 10.39 -3.77 18.00
CA VAL A 56 11.36 -3.98 19.10
C VAL A 56 12.53 -3.01 19.01
N GLN A 57 13.15 -2.88 17.85
CA GLN A 57 14.27 -1.97 17.64
C GLN A 57 13.82 -0.50 17.43
N ARG A 58 12.51 -0.25 17.30
CA ARG A 58 11.91 1.07 17.04
C ARG A 58 12.60 1.83 15.89
N VAL A 59 13.10 1.10 14.89
CA VAL A 59 13.79 1.70 13.74
C VAL A 59 12.80 2.43 12.84
N SER A 60 11.53 2.00 12.84
CA SER A 60 10.44 2.69 12.16
C SER A 60 9.27 2.85 13.12
N VAL A 61 8.68 4.04 13.14
CA VAL A 61 7.47 4.35 13.91
C VAL A 61 6.20 3.89 13.21
N SER A 62 6.29 3.23 12.04
CA SER A 62 5.17 2.93 11.14
C SER A 62 3.96 2.25 11.78
N PHE A 63 4.13 1.45 12.84
CA PHE A 63 3.05 0.66 13.47
C PHE A 63 2.84 0.95 14.97
N THR A 64 3.17 2.17 15.39
CA THR A 64 2.88 2.66 16.74
C THR A 64 1.80 3.71 16.65
N PHE A 65 0.72 3.52 17.42
CA PHE A 65 -0.47 4.38 17.42
C PHE A 65 -0.75 4.89 18.83
N LYS A 66 -1.53 5.97 18.97
CA LYS A 66 -1.91 6.48 20.30
C LYS A 66 -2.74 5.47 21.11
N ILE A 67 -3.60 4.71 20.44
CA ILE A 67 -4.44 3.69 21.07
C ILE A 67 -3.69 2.36 21.12
N LYS A 68 -3.48 1.84 22.33
CA LYS A 68 -2.79 0.56 22.59
C LYS A 68 -3.43 -0.64 21.89
N ASN A 69 -4.74 -0.60 21.60
CA ASN A 69 -5.46 -1.66 20.89
C ASN A 69 -5.06 -1.77 19.42
N LEU A 70 -4.46 -0.72 18.84
CA LEU A 70 -3.96 -0.70 17.47
C LEU A 70 -2.45 -0.99 17.39
N ASP A 71 -1.74 -0.97 18.52
CA ASP A 71 -0.31 -1.26 18.55
C ASP A 71 -0.03 -2.69 18.10
N GLY A 72 0.88 -2.85 17.14
CA GLY A 72 1.22 -4.14 16.56
C GLY A 72 0.24 -4.65 15.50
N VAL A 73 -0.71 -3.84 15.07
CA VAL A 73 -1.56 -4.08 13.89
C VAL A 73 -0.92 -3.41 12.68
N MET A 74 -0.90 -4.11 11.54
CA MET A 74 -0.29 -3.60 10.31
C MET A 74 -1.24 -2.66 9.57
N LEU A 75 -1.32 -1.41 10.04
CA LEU A 75 -2.11 -0.33 9.45
C LEU A 75 -1.22 0.79 8.91
N ASP A 76 -1.71 1.50 7.91
CA ASP A 76 -1.11 2.71 7.36
C ASP A 76 -1.55 3.95 8.14
N LYS A 77 -0.57 4.75 8.58
CA LYS A 77 -0.80 6.01 9.29
C LYS A 77 -1.50 7.06 8.44
N ALA A 78 -1.28 7.06 7.13
CA ALA A 78 -1.90 8.04 6.24
C ALA A 78 -3.43 7.90 6.19
N GLY A 79 -3.95 6.71 6.51
CA GLY A 79 -5.38 6.45 6.61
C GLY A 79 -5.98 6.64 8.00
N ILE A 80 -5.19 7.10 8.98
CA ILE A 80 -5.60 7.23 10.37
C ILE A 80 -5.67 8.71 10.75
N VAL A 81 -6.82 9.13 11.27
CA VAL A 81 -7.10 10.45 11.79
C VAL A 81 -7.23 10.35 13.31
N GLU A 82 -6.24 10.87 14.01
CA GLU A 82 -6.20 10.86 15.47
C GLU A 82 -6.97 12.07 16.03
N ASP A 83 -8.29 11.94 16.16
CA ASP A 83 -9.18 13.02 16.62
C ASP A 83 -9.08 13.30 18.12
N SER A 84 -8.90 12.26 18.96
CA SER A 84 -8.92 12.37 20.41
C SER A 84 -7.94 11.38 21.08
N PRO A 85 -7.63 11.52 22.39
CA PRO A 85 -6.77 10.56 23.07
C PRO A 85 -7.40 9.17 23.23
N ASP A 86 -8.73 9.09 23.24
CA ASP A 86 -9.48 7.87 23.56
C ASP A 86 -10.18 7.25 22.33
N SER A 87 -10.24 7.98 21.22
CA SER A 87 -10.80 7.53 19.95
C SER A 87 -9.92 7.90 18.77
N THR A 88 -9.84 6.99 17.80
CA THR A 88 -9.10 7.18 16.56
C THR A 88 -10.01 6.78 15.41
N THR A 89 -10.12 7.67 14.42
CA THR A 89 -10.90 7.43 13.21
C THR A 89 -9.97 6.90 12.13
N MET A 90 -10.38 5.87 11.40
CA MET A 90 -9.62 5.35 10.27
C MET A 90 -10.47 5.28 9.02
N ASN A 91 -9.85 5.59 7.89
CA ASN A 91 -10.45 5.45 6.57
C ASN A 91 -10.26 4.02 6.08
N VAL A 92 -11.35 3.34 5.73
CA VAL A 92 -11.32 1.96 5.24
C VAL A 92 -12.13 1.87 3.94
N CYS A 93 -11.54 1.30 2.89
CA CYS A 93 -12.28 1.07 1.65
C CYS A 93 -13.32 -0.06 1.83
N ALA A 94 -14.36 -0.05 0.98
CA ALA A 94 -15.45 -1.02 1.07
C ALA A 94 -14.99 -2.49 1.01
N ASP A 95 -13.98 -2.80 0.20
CA ASP A 95 -13.42 -4.15 0.08
C ASP A 95 -12.75 -4.62 1.38
N CYS A 96 -11.93 -3.75 1.99
CA CYS A 96 -11.28 -4.04 3.26
C CYS A 96 -12.31 -4.16 4.37
N LEU A 97 -13.31 -3.28 4.40
CA LEU A 97 -14.38 -3.33 5.40
C LEU A 97 -15.18 -4.63 5.31
N THR A 98 -15.54 -5.06 4.09
CA THR A 98 -16.28 -6.30 3.83
C THR A 98 -15.48 -7.53 4.27
N ALA A 99 -14.17 -7.53 4.05
CA ALA A 99 -13.29 -8.61 4.49
C ALA A 99 -13.11 -8.62 6.01
N LEU A 100 -12.89 -7.47 6.65
CA LEU A 100 -12.72 -7.36 8.10
C LEU A 100 -13.99 -7.61 8.91
N SER A 101 -15.15 -7.53 8.26
CA SER A 101 -16.44 -7.91 8.83
C SER A 101 -16.60 -9.44 8.94
N LYS A 102 -15.75 -10.21 8.23
CA LYS A 102 -15.72 -11.67 8.30
C LYS A 102 -14.68 -12.10 9.33
N GLU A 103 -15.01 -13.13 10.09
CA GLU A 103 -14.11 -13.67 11.09
C GLU A 103 -12.83 -14.24 10.44
N ASN A 104 -11.68 -13.85 10.97
CA ASN A 104 -10.35 -14.34 10.60
C ASN A 104 -9.99 -14.20 9.10
N SER A 105 -10.57 -13.23 8.40
CA SER A 105 -10.27 -12.97 6.99
C SER A 105 -9.33 -11.77 6.84
N VAL A 106 -8.16 -12.00 6.24
CA VAL A 106 -7.26 -10.93 5.83
C VAL A 106 -7.71 -10.41 4.46
N PRO A 107 -7.96 -9.10 4.28
CA PRO A 107 -8.26 -8.53 2.98
C PRO A 107 -7.13 -8.81 1.98
N CYS A 108 -7.48 -9.13 0.73
CA CYS A 108 -6.52 -9.51 -0.31
C CYS A 108 -5.39 -8.48 -0.47
N PHE A 109 -5.74 -7.19 -0.40
CA PHE A 109 -4.81 -6.07 -0.56
C PHE A 109 -4.33 -5.47 0.77
N ALA A 110 -4.59 -6.11 1.90
CA ALA A 110 -4.11 -5.61 3.18
C ALA A 110 -2.58 -5.63 3.24
N LEU A 111 -1.99 -4.63 3.89
CA LEU A 111 -0.55 -4.60 4.17
C LEU A 111 -0.09 -5.87 4.88
N ALA A 112 -0.91 -6.36 5.83
CA ALA A 112 -0.72 -7.59 6.58
C ALA A 112 -0.60 -8.85 5.69
N ASN A 113 -1.13 -8.83 4.46
CA ASN A 113 -1.08 -9.95 3.52
C ASN A 113 0.24 -10.03 2.73
N GLY A 114 1.38 -9.69 3.37
CA GLY A 114 2.70 -9.67 2.74
C GLY A 114 2.89 -8.57 1.69
N LEU A 115 2.04 -7.54 1.71
CA LEU A 115 2.07 -6.42 0.78
C LEU A 115 2.81 -5.20 1.33
N TYR A 116 3.18 -5.19 2.61
CA TYR A 116 4.07 -4.18 3.15
C TYR A 116 5.47 -4.27 2.51
N ARG A 117 5.92 -3.16 1.89
CA ARG A 117 7.22 -3.05 1.21
C ARG A 117 8.21 -2.10 1.90
N GLY A 118 7.83 -1.51 3.03
CA GLY A 118 8.60 -0.47 3.69
C GLY A 118 8.10 0.93 3.35
N GLU A 119 8.92 1.93 3.68
CA GLU A 119 8.61 3.33 3.46
C GLU A 119 9.01 3.77 2.04
N VAL A 120 8.24 4.68 1.48
CA VAL A 120 8.56 5.31 0.19
C VAL A 120 9.82 6.15 0.38
N PRO A 121 10.85 5.99 -0.48
CA PRO A 121 12.04 6.83 -0.41
C PRO A 121 11.72 8.32 -0.54
N THR A 122 12.48 9.19 0.14
CA THR A 122 12.21 10.64 0.23
C THR A 122 12.10 11.36 -1.12
N TYR A 123 12.79 10.87 -2.14
CA TYR A 123 12.76 11.42 -3.50
C TYR A 123 11.52 11.01 -4.32
N PHE A 124 10.62 10.21 -3.74
CA PHE A 124 9.32 9.84 -4.29
C PHE A 124 8.15 10.35 -3.44
N GLU A 125 8.41 11.20 -2.44
CA GLU A 125 7.36 11.80 -1.61
C GLU A 125 6.51 12.82 -2.38
N ASP A 126 7.02 13.39 -3.48
CA ASP A 126 6.32 14.38 -4.32
C ASP A 126 5.41 13.76 -5.40
N LEU A 127 5.23 12.44 -5.41
CA LEU A 127 4.39 11.76 -6.38
C LEU A 127 2.90 12.09 -6.16
N THR A 128 2.25 12.56 -7.21
CA THR A 128 0.79 12.66 -7.25
C THR A 128 0.17 11.27 -7.23
N TRP A 129 -1.08 11.15 -6.76
CA TRP A 129 -1.78 9.86 -6.72
C TRP A 129 -1.88 9.19 -8.11
N VAL A 130 -1.93 10.00 -9.18
CA VAL A 130 -1.93 9.51 -10.57
C VAL A 130 -0.58 8.90 -10.92
N GLU A 131 0.53 9.57 -10.57
CA GLU A 131 1.88 9.05 -10.79
C GLU A 131 2.12 7.78 -9.98
N GLU A 132 1.66 7.71 -8.74
CA GLU A 132 1.74 6.50 -7.90
C GLU A 132 1.03 5.30 -8.58
N LYS A 133 -0.18 5.51 -9.12
CA LYS A 133 -0.92 4.48 -9.85
C LYS A 133 -0.20 4.04 -11.12
N ILE A 134 0.35 5.00 -11.87
CA ILE A 134 1.14 4.71 -13.09
C ILE A 134 2.38 3.88 -12.71
N CYS A 135 3.14 4.30 -11.69
CA CYS A 135 4.29 3.55 -11.19
C CYS A 135 3.91 2.13 -10.75
N ALA A 136 2.77 1.93 -10.09
CA ALA A 136 2.28 0.60 -9.72
C ALA A 136 1.97 -0.27 -10.95
N ILE A 137 1.34 0.29 -11.99
CA ILE A 137 1.03 -0.44 -13.22
C ILE A 137 2.31 -0.85 -13.96
N TYR A 138 3.22 0.10 -14.18
CA TYR A 138 4.46 -0.13 -14.95
C TYR A 138 5.55 -0.89 -14.18
N SER A 139 5.55 -0.87 -12.85
CA SER A 139 6.44 -1.73 -12.06
C SER A 139 6.03 -3.21 -12.11
N THR A 140 4.75 -3.49 -12.28
CA THR A 140 4.21 -4.86 -12.33
C THR A 140 4.33 -5.50 -13.72
N THR A 141 4.65 -4.73 -14.77
CA THR A 141 4.88 -5.25 -16.14
C THR A 141 6.24 -5.95 -16.31
N ALA A 142 6.69 -6.72 -15.31
CA ALA A 142 7.75 -7.70 -15.50
C ALA A 142 7.13 -8.95 -16.17
N HIS A 143 7.46 -9.19 -17.44
CA HIS A 143 7.01 -10.38 -18.14
C HIS A 143 7.71 -11.63 -17.57
N VAL A 144 7.02 -12.40 -16.73
CA VAL A 144 7.48 -13.74 -16.31
C VAL A 144 7.16 -14.73 -17.43
N THR A 145 8.05 -14.85 -18.41
CA THR A 145 7.96 -15.89 -19.43
C THR A 145 8.57 -17.17 -18.89
N ARG A 146 7.74 -18.20 -18.63
CA ARG A 146 8.22 -19.54 -18.30
C ARG A 146 8.85 -20.16 -19.55
N LEU A 147 10.17 -20.21 -19.58
CA LEU A 147 10.91 -20.89 -20.64
C LEU A 147 10.79 -22.41 -20.41
N PHE A 148 10.09 -23.10 -21.31
CA PHE A 148 10.08 -24.56 -21.32
C PHE A 148 11.28 -25.03 -22.15
N GLN A 149 12.30 -25.60 -21.51
CA GLN A 149 13.29 -26.40 -22.22
C GLN A 149 12.69 -27.78 -22.49
N SER A 150 12.31 -28.02 -23.73
CA SER A 150 11.98 -29.35 -24.23
C SER A 150 13.16 -29.85 -25.06
N SER A 151 13.57 -31.09 -24.82
CA SER A 151 14.61 -31.79 -25.57
C SER A 151 14.07 -32.51 -26.82
N ASP A 152 12.77 -32.36 -27.11
CA ASP A 152 12.11 -32.99 -28.26
C ASP A 152 12.23 -32.11 -29.53
N PRO A 153 12.95 -32.57 -30.58
CA PRO A 153 13.15 -31.82 -31.82
C PRO A 153 11.87 -31.65 -32.66
N LEU A 154 10.75 -32.31 -32.32
CA LEU A 154 9.48 -32.19 -33.04
C LEU A 154 8.56 -31.08 -32.50
N GLN A 155 8.90 -30.44 -31.37
CA GLN A 155 8.13 -29.31 -30.84
C GLN A 155 8.49 -27.99 -31.52
N LEU A 156 7.58 -27.48 -32.36
CA LEU A 156 7.68 -26.18 -33.05
C LEU A 156 7.65 -24.94 -32.11
N LYS A 157 7.46 -25.12 -30.80
CA LYS A 157 7.48 -24.03 -29.79
C LYS A 157 8.79 -23.94 -29.00
N VAL A 158 9.82 -24.68 -29.40
CA VAL A 158 11.17 -24.54 -28.84
C VAL A 158 11.80 -23.31 -29.47
N PHE A 159 11.83 -22.21 -28.70
CA PHE A 159 12.61 -21.04 -29.08
C PHE A 159 14.10 -21.38 -28.94
N HIS A 160 14.80 -21.45 -30.05
CA HIS A 160 16.27 -21.48 -30.07
C HIS A 160 16.78 -20.04 -30.12
N GLY A 161 17.40 -19.58 -29.04
CA GLY A 161 18.02 -18.26 -28.98
C GLY A 161 18.63 -17.96 -27.61
N ASN A 162 19.70 -17.16 -27.59
CA ASN A 162 20.26 -16.63 -26.35
C ASN A 162 19.31 -15.55 -25.82
N VAL A 163 18.75 -15.76 -24.62
CA VAL A 163 17.97 -14.73 -23.93
C VAL A 163 18.95 -13.83 -23.18
N CYS A 164 19.15 -12.61 -23.67
CA CYS A 164 19.75 -11.54 -22.88
C CYS A 164 18.66 -10.85 -22.07
N ALA A 165 18.58 -11.16 -20.77
CA ALA A 165 17.88 -10.32 -19.82
C ALA A 165 18.83 -9.19 -19.43
N HIS A 166 18.50 -7.95 -19.81
CA HIS A 166 19.21 -6.77 -19.33
C HIS A 166 18.59 -6.33 -18.00
N ASP A 167 19.42 -5.98 -17.03
CA ASP A 167 18.96 -5.31 -15.81
C ASP A 167 18.25 -4.02 -16.21
N MET A 168 16.91 -4.05 -16.15
CA MET A 168 16.11 -2.86 -16.21
C MET A 168 16.35 -2.14 -14.88
N ASN A 169 17.36 -1.28 -14.85
CA ASN A 169 17.59 -0.39 -13.73
C ASN A 169 16.49 0.69 -13.77
N VAL A 170 15.30 0.30 -13.33
CA VAL A 170 14.06 1.09 -13.34
C VAL A 170 14.31 2.44 -12.67
N VAL A 171 15.15 2.47 -11.63
CA VAL A 171 15.55 3.69 -10.91
C VAL A 171 16.37 4.63 -11.81
N SER A 172 17.34 4.12 -12.57
CA SER A 172 18.13 4.92 -13.53
C SER A 172 17.33 5.40 -14.75
N THR A 173 16.29 4.64 -15.13
CA THR A 173 15.41 4.99 -16.26
C THR A 173 14.37 6.01 -15.84
N ALA A 174 13.79 5.87 -14.66
CA ALA A 174 12.85 6.84 -14.07
C ALA A 174 13.50 8.22 -13.89
N SER A 175 14.76 8.26 -13.42
CA SER A 175 15.53 9.50 -13.29
C SER A 175 15.92 10.16 -14.62
N LYS A 176 15.90 9.42 -15.74
CA LYS A 176 16.17 9.94 -17.09
C LYS A 176 14.92 10.42 -17.82
N TYR A 177 13.72 10.09 -17.33
CA TYR A 177 12.49 10.63 -17.88
C TYR A 177 12.46 12.14 -17.58
N ARG A 178 12.70 12.96 -18.60
CA ARG A 178 12.45 14.40 -18.51
C ARG A 178 10.96 14.59 -18.26
N ARG A 179 10.61 15.11 -17.08
CA ARG A 179 9.28 15.64 -16.77
C ARG A 179 8.85 16.54 -17.94
N SER A 180 7.83 16.16 -18.73
CA SER A 180 7.24 17.06 -19.70
C SER A 180 6.08 17.83 -19.06
N MET A 181 6.26 19.14 -19.02
CA MET A 181 5.21 20.17 -19.11
C MET A 181 4.17 20.35 -17.97
N SER A 182 4.51 20.08 -16.70
CA SER A 182 3.78 20.68 -15.56
C SER A 182 4.55 21.82 -14.86
N SER A 183 5.83 22.02 -15.22
CA SER A 183 6.68 23.10 -14.68
C SER A 183 6.25 24.54 -15.07
N TYR A 184 5.16 24.72 -15.83
CA TYR A 184 4.70 26.04 -16.28
C TYR A 184 3.64 26.69 -15.37
N TYR A 185 3.08 25.99 -14.39
CA TYR A 185 2.17 26.61 -13.42
C TYR A 185 2.89 26.88 -12.11
N ASN A 186 3.91 27.74 -12.17
CA ASN A 186 4.41 28.45 -11.00
C ASN A 186 3.56 29.71 -10.81
N TYR A 187 3.06 29.87 -9.59
CA TYR A 187 2.93 31.11 -8.84
C TYR A 187 2.88 32.42 -9.66
N SER A 188 1.70 33.03 -9.68
CA SER A 188 1.52 34.48 -9.82
C SER A 188 0.37 34.90 -8.91
#